data_AF-A0A7J8QIF5-F1
#
_entry.id   AF-A0A7J8QIF5-F1
#
_cell.length_a   1.000
_cell.length_b   1.000
_cell.length_c   1.000
_cell.angle_alpha   90.00
_cell.angle_beta   90.00
_cell.angle_gamma   90.00
#
_symmetry.space_group_name_H-M   'P 1'
#
loop_
_entity.id
_entity.type
_entity.pdbx_description
1 polymer ?
#
loop_
_entity_poly.entity_id
_entity_poly.type
_entity_poly.pdbx_seq_one_letter_code
_entity_poly.pdbx_strand_id
1 'polypeptide(L)'
;RSWHLAVTVISFISLSFLLALTFIQGNSSSFETQPKFSFSDRAYGGLPELSRFAYLISGTKGDGPRVKQLLQGVYHPRNYGVLHLDLEASDSERMELAKYVKSERVVGEFENVIVIGNADLVTYKEAQDWDWFVNLSASDYPLMSQDGVKFWTKMTSIDLEFEGKTK
;
A
#
# COMPACT_ATOMS: atom_id res chain seq x y z
N ARG A 1 13.62 10.41 -57.27
CA ARG A 1 12.99 9.07 -57.07
C ARG A 1 13.36 8.42 -55.71
N SER A 2 14.46 8.78 -55.05
CA SER A 2 14.88 8.21 -53.76
C SER A 2 14.21 8.82 -52.51
N TRP A 3 13.68 10.05 -52.60
CA TRP A 3 13.08 10.76 -51.47
C TRP A 3 11.78 10.11 -50.95
N HIS A 4 11.04 9.43 -51.82
CA HIS A 4 9.84 8.68 -51.42
C HIS A 4 10.18 7.48 -50.53
N LEU A 5 11.33 6.83 -50.75
CA LEU A 5 11.77 5.69 -49.92
C LEU A 5 12.14 6.14 -48.51
N ALA A 6 12.78 7.31 -48.37
CA ALA A 6 13.10 7.88 -47.07
C ALA A 6 11.84 8.19 -46.25
N VAL A 7 10.82 8.77 -46.88
CA VAL A 7 9.53 9.08 -46.21
C VAL A 7 8.82 7.79 -45.77
N THR A 8 8.85 6.74 -46.58
CA THR A 8 8.24 5.45 -46.19
C THR A 8 8.96 4.77 -45.03
N VAL A 9 10.29 4.86 -44.97
CA VAL A 9 11.09 4.26 -43.89
C VAL A 9 10.84 4.98 -42.56
N ILE A 10 10.82 6.31 -42.57
CA ILE A 10 10.55 7.11 -41.36
C ILE A 10 9.14 6.84 -40.83
N SER A 11 8.16 6.72 -41.73
CA SER A 11 6.78 6.39 -41.35
C SER A 11 6.65 5.01 -40.71
N PHE A 12 7.36 4.00 -41.24
CA PHE A 12 7.40 2.66 -40.63
C PHE A 12 8.06 2.66 -39.26
N ILE A 13 9.17 3.39 -39.08
CA ILE A 13 9.86 3.50 -37.80
C ILE A 13 8.96 4.19 -36.77
N SER A 14 8.31 5.30 -37.14
CA SER A 14 7.38 6.01 -36.27
C SER A 14 6.17 5.15 -35.87
N LEU A 15 5.60 4.40 -36.82
CA LEU A 15 4.49 3.49 -36.55
C LEU A 15 4.91 2.34 -35.63
N SER A 16 6.11 1.77 -35.83
CA SER A 16 6.65 0.73 -34.95
C SER A 16 6.92 1.23 -33.53
N PHE A 17 7.39 2.48 -33.39
CA PHE A 17 7.61 3.12 -32.09
C PHE A 17 6.29 3.37 -31.34
N LEU A 18 5.25 3.84 -32.04
CA LEU A 18 3.91 3.99 -31.47
C LEU A 18 3.30 2.64 -31.07
N LEU A 19 3.50 1.60 -31.87
CA LEU A 19 3.04 0.24 -31.53
C LEU A 19 3.80 -0.33 -30.32
N ALA A 20 5.10 -0.05 -30.21
CA ALA A 20 5.90 -0.44 -29.05
C ALA A 20 5.41 0.26 -27.75
N LEU A 21 4.98 1.53 -27.82
CA LEU A 21 4.35 2.20 -26.67
C LEU A 21 3.09 1.47 -26.19
N THR A 22 2.28 0.92 -27.10
CA THR A 22 1.09 0.14 -26.70
C THR A 22 1.44 -1.20 -26.04
N PHE A 23 2.59 -1.79 -26.35
CA PHE A 23 3.05 -3.03 -25.73
C PHE A 23 3.64 -2.82 -24.33
N ILE A 24 4.20 -1.64 -24.03
CA ILE A 24 4.66 -1.29 -22.68
C ILE A 24 3.47 -1.05 -21.73
N GLN A 25 2.29 -0.73 -22.27
CA GLN A 25 1.06 -0.51 -21.50
C GLN A 25 0.13 -1.74 -21.46
N GLY A 26 0.69 -2.93 -21.64
CA GLY A 26 -0.04 -4.18 -21.72
C GLY A 26 0.31 -5.17 -20.60
N ASN A 27 0.06 -4.81 -19.33
CA ASN A 27 -0.49 -5.73 -18.33
C ASN A 27 -0.93 -5.02 -17.03
N SER A 28 -1.58 -3.87 -17.11
CA SER A 28 -2.41 -3.42 -15.99
C SER A 28 -3.79 -4.03 -16.18
N SER A 29 -3.92 -5.32 -15.83
CA SER A 29 -5.23 -5.85 -15.50
C SER A 29 -5.77 -4.94 -14.40
N SER A 30 -6.73 -4.10 -14.74
CA SER A 30 -7.57 -3.37 -13.81
C SER A 30 -8.36 -4.42 -13.03
N PHE A 31 -7.69 -4.98 -12.01
CA PHE A 31 -8.28 -5.75 -10.95
C PHE A 31 -9.01 -4.74 -10.09
N GLU A 32 -10.19 -4.36 -10.55
CA GLU A 32 -11.17 -3.63 -9.75
C GLU A 32 -11.77 -4.63 -8.74
N THR A 33 -10.93 -5.12 -7.82
CA THR A 33 -11.40 -5.82 -6.64
C THR A 33 -11.82 -4.75 -5.65
N GLN A 34 -13.07 -4.31 -5.79
CA GLN A 34 -13.81 -3.81 -4.64
C GLN A 34 -13.63 -4.84 -3.52
N PRO A 35 -13.05 -4.49 -2.35
CA PRO A 35 -12.95 -5.41 -1.24
C PRO A 35 -14.38 -5.78 -0.84
N LYS A 36 -14.76 -7.03 -1.12
CA LYS A 36 -16.09 -7.57 -0.83
C LYS A 36 -16.20 -7.91 0.65
N PHE A 37 -16.03 -6.92 1.52
CA PHE A 37 -16.21 -7.07 2.96
C PHE A 37 -17.08 -5.93 3.50
N SER A 38 -18.39 -6.04 3.26
CA SER A 38 -19.36 -5.41 4.15
C SER A 38 -19.41 -6.27 5.41
N PHE A 39 -18.55 -5.98 6.39
CA PHE A 39 -18.75 -6.45 7.75
C PHE A 39 -20.02 -5.76 8.23
N SER A 40 -21.12 -6.50 8.28
CA SER A 40 -22.42 -5.97 8.65
C SER A 40 -22.34 -5.29 10.02
N ASP A 41 -22.55 -3.97 10.04
CA ASP A 41 -22.71 -3.04 11.18
C ASP A 41 -23.79 -3.44 12.20
N ARG A 42 -24.37 -4.63 12.10
CA ARG A 42 -25.55 -5.04 12.87
C ARG A 42 -25.25 -5.50 14.29
N ALA A 43 -23.98 -5.58 14.71
CA ALA A 43 -23.62 -6.16 16.01
C ALA A 43 -23.42 -5.15 17.15
N TYR A 44 -23.28 -3.84 16.88
CA TYR A 44 -22.97 -2.86 17.92
C TYR A 44 -23.81 -1.59 17.77
N GLY A 45 -25.06 -1.65 18.22
CA GLY A 45 -25.95 -0.49 18.28
C GLY A 45 -25.32 0.67 19.05
N GLY A 46 -24.93 1.72 18.33
CA GLY A 46 -24.54 3.02 18.88
C GLY A 46 -23.07 3.20 19.26
N LEU A 47 -22.16 2.27 18.95
CA LEU A 47 -20.72 2.46 19.17
C LEU A 47 -20.03 3.05 17.92
N PRO A 48 -19.06 3.97 18.07
CA PRO A 48 -18.28 4.48 16.94
C PRO A 48 -17.59 3.34 16.19
N GLU A 49 -17.51 3.48 14.86
CA GLU A 49 -16.81 2.56 13.98
C GLU A 49 -15.33 2.45 14.41
N LEU A 50 -14.76 1.23 14.42
CA LEU A 50 -13.36 1.06 14.80
C LEU A 50 -12.44 1.70 13.76
N SER A 51 -11.54 2.58 14.22
CA SER A 51 -10.59 3.30 13.36
C SER A 51 -9.72 2.37 12.51
N ARG A 52 -9.61 2.70 11.22
CA ARG A 52 -8.72 2.05 10.25
C ARG A 52 -7.40 2.82 10.17
N PHE A 53 -6.29 2.09 10.11
CA PHE A 53 -4.95 2.68 10.06
C PHE A 53 -4.30 2.43 8.70
N ALA A 54 -3.50 3.39 8.23
CA ALA A 54 -2.56 3.23 7.14
C ALA A 54 -1.13 3.38 7.68
N TYR A 55 -0.29 2.38 7.43
CA TYR A 55 1.11 2.34 7.84
C TYR A 55 2.03 2.56 6.66
N LEU A 56 2.94 3.52 6.76
CA LEU A 56 4.15 3.59 5.95
C LEU A 56 5.28 2.97 6.74
N ILE A 57 5.89 1.90 6.24
CA ILE A 57 7.06 1.27 6.85
C ILE A 57 8.26 1.49 5.92
N SER A 58 9.21 2.30 6.36
CA SER A 58 10.39 2.67 5.57
C SER A 58 11.65 2.00 6.11
N GLY A 59 12.51 1.52 5.22
CA GLY A 59 13.81 0.94 5.57
C GLY A 59 14.89 1.32 4.56
N THR A 60 16.14 1.05 4.92
CA THR A 60 17.29 1.22 4.04
C THR A 60 17.90 -0.13 3.66
N LYS A 61 19.10 -0.12 3.11
CA LYS A 61 19.87 -1.32 2.76
C LYS A 61 19.97 -2.30 3.93
N GLY A 62 19.51 -3.53 3.70
CA GLY A 62 19.58 -4.61 4.69
C GLY A 62 18.46 -4.61 5.72
N ASP A 63 17.55 -3.64 5.68
CA ASP A 63 16.40 -3.59 6.58
C ASP A 63 15.23 -4.47 6.13
N GLY A 64 15.30 -5.10 4.95
CA GLY A 64 14.23 -5.98 4.44
C GLY A 64 13.67 -6.96 5.49
N PRO A 65 14.49 -7.72 6.24
CA PRO A 65 14.02 -8.59 7.31
C PRO A 65 13.31 -7.86 8.46
N ARG A 66 13.79 -6.67 8.84
CA ARG A 66 13.19 -5.87 9.92
C ARG A 66 11.84 -5.28 9.50
N VAL A 67 11.75 -4.79 8.26
CA VAL A 67 10.49 -4.33 7.67
C VAL A 67 9.46 -5.46 7.65
N LYS A 68 9.85 -6.69 7.30
CA LYS A 68 8.97 -7.87 7.36
C LYS A 68 8.49 -8.15 8.78
N GLN A 69 9.41 -8.16 9.75
CA GLN A 69 9.07 -8.42 11.15
C GLN A 69 8.13 -7.35 11.72
N LEU A 70 8.39 -6.08 11.41
CA LEU A 70 7.54 -4.97 11.82
C LEU A 70 6.14 -5.09 11.19
N LEU A 71 6.06 -5.39 9.89
CA LEU A 71 4.79 -5.63 9.22
C LEU A 71 4.00 -6.73 9.94
N GLN A 72 4.61 -7.86 10.27
CA GLN A 72 3.93 -8.94 10.99
C GLN A 72 3.38 -8.49 12.36
N GLY A 73 4.07 -7.58 13.04
CA GLY A 73 3.64 -7.05 14.34
C GLY A 73 2.48 -6.06 14.25
N VAL A 74 2.40 -5.27 13.16
CA VAL A 74 1.36 -4.24 12.97
C VAL A 74 0.25 -4.65 12.01
N TYR A 75 0.37 -5.81 11.36
CA TYR A 75 -0.55 -6.25 10.33
C TYR A 75 -1.96 -6.50 10.89
N HIS A 76 -2.94 -5.98 10.16
CA HIS A 76 -4.34 -6.26 10.43
C HIS A 76 -5.13 -6.23 9.11
N PRO A 77 -6.07 -7.17 8.87
CA PRO A 77 -6.85 -7.23 7.63
C PRO A 77 -7.65 -5.98 7.25
N ARG A 78 -7.89 -5.08 8.22
CA ARG A 78 -8.63 -3.81 8.03
C ARG A 78 -7.72 -2.59 7.83
N ASN A 79 -6.41 -2.76 8.00
CA ASN A 79 -5.44 -1.68 7.89
C ASN A 79 -4.72 -1.77 6.55
N TYR A 80 -4.18 -0.66 6.09
CA TYR A 80 -3.38 -0.59 4.88
C TYR A 80 -1.90 -0.50 5.23
N GLY A 81 -1.06 -1.19 4.46
CA GLY A 81 0.39 -1.16 4.64
C GLY A 81 1.10 -0.76 3.35
N VAL A 82 2.10 0.09 3.46
CA VAL A 82 3.00 0.40 2.35
C VAL A 82 4.42 0.24 2.85
N LEU A 83 5.17 -0.58 2.13
CA LEU A 83 6.56 -0.86 2.43
C LEU A 83 7.44 -0.11 1.45
N HIS A 84 8.38 0.66 1.96
CA HIS A 84 9.34 1.42 1.19
C HIS A 84 10.76 1.02 1.59
N LEU A 85 11.58 0.70 0.60
CA LEU A 85 13.02 0.61 0.77
C LEU A 85 13.66 1.68 -0.11
N ASP A 86 14.57 2.45 0.47
CA ASP A 86 15.24 3.58 -0.18
C ASP A 86 16.16 3.17 -1.36
N LEU A 87 16.90 4.14 -1.90
CA LEU A 87 17.82 3.93 -3.02
C LEU A 87 19.07 3.11 -2.64
N GLU A 88 19.40 3.01 -1.35
CA GLU A 88 20.57 2.22 -0.91
C GLU A 88 20.27 0.72 -0.91
N ALA A 89 18.99 0.35 -0.76
CA ALA A 89 18.53 -1.02 -0.88
C ALA A 89 18.58 -1.50 -2.35
N SER A 90 18.97 -2.76 -2.52
CA SER A 90 19.07 -3.38 -3.85
C SER A 90 17.70 -3.72 -4.45
N ASP A 91 17.61 -3.76 -5.79
CA ASP A 91 16.39 -4.21 -6.47
C ASP A 91 16.01 -5.65 -6.11
N SER A 92 17.00 -6.52 -5.87
CA SER A 92 16.77 -7.88 -5.37
C SER A 92 16.10 -7.87 -4.00
N GLU A 93 16.54 -7.01 -3.09
CA GLU A 93 15.96 -6.91 -1.74
C GLU A 93 14.50 -6.42 -1.80
N ARG A 94 14.22 -5.41 -2.64
CA ARG A 94 12.85 -4.95 -2.93
C ARG A 94 11.97 -6.05 -3.51
N MET A 95 12.51 -6.79 -4.49
CA MET A 95 11.80 -7.91 -5.12
C MET A 95 11.51 -9.04 -4.14
N GLU A 96 12.46 -9.38 -3.27
CA GLU A 96 12.26 -10.37 -2.21
C GLU A 96 11.20 -9.95 -1.20
N LEU A 97 11.14 -8.66 -0.86
CA LEU A 97 10.10 -8.12 0.00
C LEU A 97 8.72 -8.19 -0.68
N ALA A 98 8.62 -7.82 -1.95
CA ALA A 98 7.39 -7.93 -2.73
C ALA A 98 6.92 -9.38 -2.86
N LYS A 99 7.85 -10.30 -3.13
CA LYS A 99 7.56 -11.74 -3.19
C LYS A 99 7.04 -12.25 -1.84
N TYR A 100 7.65 -11.84 -0.74
CA TYR A 100 7.19 -12.17 0.60
C TYR A 100 5.73 -11.75 0.82
N VAL A 101 5.41 -10.47 0.59
CA VAL A 101 4.06 -9.91 0.76
C VAL A 101 3.02 -10.67 -0.05
N LYS A 102 3.34 -11.04 -1.30
CA LYS A 102 2.43 -11.82 -2.16
C LYS A 102 2.32 -13.29 -1.79
N SER A 103 3.35 -13.87 -1.16
CA SER A 103 3.37 -15.29 -0.76
C SER A 103 2.80 -15.56 0.63
N GLU A 104 2.76 -14.55 1.49
CA GLU A 104 2.28 -14.68 2.86
C GLU A 104 0.78 -14.91 2.87
N ARG A 105 0.31 -15.96 3.57
CA ARG A 105 -1.06 -16.46 3.43
C ARG A 105 -2.10 -15.38 3.74
N VAL A 106 -1.92 -14.68 4.84
CA VAL A 106 -2.89 -13.67 5.30
C VAL A 106 -2.71 -12.37 4.52
N VAL A 107 -1.49 -11.89 4.36
CA VAL A 107 -1.24 -10.60 3.68
C VAL A 107 -1.61 -10.67 2.19
N GLY A 108 -1.26 -11.78 1.53
CA GLY A 108 -1.60 -12.02 0.13
C GLY A 108 -3.09 -12.26 -0.12
N GLU A 109 -3.84 -12.73 0.88
CA GLU A 109 -5.31 -12.92 0.77
C GLU A 109 -6.07 -11.60 0.79
N PHE A 110 -5.65 -10.64 1.63
CA PHE A 110 -6.34 -9.34 1.77
C PHE A 110 -5.83 -8.26 0.81
N GLU A 111 -4.65 -8.46 0.19
CA GLU A 111 -4.04 -7.54 -0.77
C GLU A 111 -3.97 -6.07 -0.31
N ASN A 112 -3.94 -5.86 1.01
CA ASN A 112 -3.96 -4.56 1.68
C ASN A 112 -2.55 -4.01 1.98
N VAL A 113 -1.51 -4.68 1.47
CA VAL A 113 -0.11 -4.27 1.63
C VAL A 113 0.56 -4.17 0.27
N ILE A 114 1.20 -3.02 0.01
CA ILE A 114 1.95 -2.76 -1.22
C ILE A 114 3.42 -2.52 -0.94
N VAL A 115 4.28 -2.91 -1.88
CA VAL A 115 5.73 -2.63 -1.83
C VAL A 115 6.07 -1.63 -2.92
N ILE A 116 6.69 -0.52 -2.56
CA ILE A 116 7.12 0.49 -3.50
C ILE A 116 8.33 -0.03 -4.28
N GLY A 117 8.14 -0.32 -5.56
CA GLY A 117 9.18 -0.86 -6.43
C GLY A 117 10.23 0.14 -6.89
N ASN A 118 9.93 1.45 -6.81
CA ASN A 118 10.84 2.50 -7.22
C ASN A 118 11.03 3.48 -6.07
N ALA A 119 12.26 3.61 -5.55
CA ALA A 119 12.52 4.34 -4.31
C ALA A 119 12.10 5.83 -4.35
N ASP A 120 11.98 6.43 -5.54
CA ASP A 120 11.53 7.81 -5.73
C ASP A 120 10.01 7.98 -5.84
N LEU A 121 9.24 6.90 -6.02
CA LEU A 121 7.79 6.97 -6.30
C LEU A 121 6.96 6.59 -5.07
N VAL A 122 6.66 7.58 -4.25
CA VAL A 122 5.58 7.50 -3.26
C VAL A 122 4.26 7.89 -3.93
N THR A 123 3.77 7.07 -4.86
CA THR A 123 2.41 7.27 -5.42
C THR A 123 1.42 6.45 -4.59
N TYR A 124 0.96 7.00 -3.48
CA TYR A 124 -0.19 6.46 -2.75
C TYR A 124 -1.46 6.79 -3.53
N LYS A 125 -1.93 5.83 -4.34
CA LYS A 125 -3.28 5.91 -4.89
C LYS A 125 -4.27 5.30 -3.91
N GLU A 126 -5.07 6.17 -3.30
CA GLU A 126 -6.49 5.94 -3.01
C GLU A 126 -6.86 4.70 -2.16
N ALA A 127 -6.24 4.50 -1.00
CA ALA A 127 -6.97 3.90 0.12
C ALA A 127 -7.75 5.04 0.79
N GLN A 128 -8.99 5.27 0.38
CA GLN A 128 -9.74 6.51 0.68
C GLN A 128 -10.53 6.45 1.99
N ASP A 129 -10.30 5.41 2.80
CA ASP A 129 -11.17 5.05 3.91
C ASP A 129 -10.44 4.87 5.26
N TRP A 130 -9.13 5.12 5.36
CA TRP A 130 -8.44 5.09 6.66
C TRP A 130 -8.68 6.38 7.48
N ASP A 131 -8.69 6.24 8.81
CA ASP A 131 -8.89 7.34 9.75
C ASP A 131 -7.56 7.93 10.26
N TRP A 132 -6.51 7.11 10.33
CA TRP A 132 -5.20 7.50 10.84
C TRP A 132 -4.06 7.01 9.95
N PHE A 133 -3.05 7.87 9.76
CA PHE A 133 -1.80 7.53 9.08
C PHE A 133 -0.64 7.51 10.06
N VAL A 134 0.19 6.47 9.98
CA VAL A 134 1.34 6.26 10.87
C VAL A 134 2.58 5.97 10.03
N ASN A 135 3.65 6.74 10.26
CA ASN A 135 4.96 6.50 9.66
C ASN A 135 5.84 5.74 10.65
N LEU A 136 6.45 4.67 10.18
CA LEU A 136 7.34 3.79 10.93
C LEU A 136 8.62 3.55 10.12
N SER A 137 9.72 3.47 10.84
CA SER A 137 11.02 3.03 10.34
C SER A 137 11.24 1.55 10.64
N ALA A 138 12.18 0.91 9.95
CA ALA A 138 12.61 -0.45 10.22
C ALA A 138 13.22 -0.66 11.62
N SER A 139 13.49 0.41 12.36
CA SER A 139 13.97 0.35 13.74
C SER A 139 12.85 0.41 14.79
N ASP A 140 11.62 0.73 14.37
CA ASP A 140 10.47 0.82 15.26
C ASP A 140 9.90 -0.56 15.59
N TYR A 141 9.25 -0.66 16.76
CA TYR A 141 8.58 -1.88 17.22
C TYR A 141 7.26 -1.55 17.93
N PRO A 142 6.17 -2.29 17.64
CA PRO A 142 4.92 -2.09 18.34
C PRO A 142 5.08 -2.51 19.81
N LEU A 143 4.85 -1.57 20.74
CA LEU A 143 4.86 -1.83 22.18
C LEU A 143 3.51 -2.35 22.70
N MET A 144 2.48 -2.33 21.85
CA MET A 144 1.13 -2.77 22.16
C MET A 144 0.55 -3.50 20.96
N SER A 145 -0.35 -4.45 21.21
CA SER A 145 -1.06 -5.15 20.15
C SER A 145 -2.04 -4.23 19.43
N GLN A 146 -2.45 -4.60 18.21
CA GLN A 146 -3.41 -3.82 17.43
C GLN A 146 -4.73 -3.59 18.18
N ASP A 147 -5.18 -4.56 18.97
CA ASP A 147 -6.41 -4.42 19.75
C ASP A 147 -6.26 -3.41 20.90
N GLY A 148 -5.05 -3.29 21.46
CA GLY A 148 -4.71 -2.24 22.42
C GLY A 148 -4.77 -0.84 21.80
N VAL A 149 -4.22 -0.66 20.59
CA VAL A 149 -4.27 0.62 19.85
C VAL A 149 -5.72 1.01 19.53
N LYS A 150 -6.53 0.05 19.06
CA LYS A 150 -7.95 0.26 18.77
C LYS A 150 -8.75 0.62 20.03
N PHE A 151 -8.46 -0.03 21.14
CA PHE A 151 -9.10 0.28 22.42
C PHE A 151 -8.79 1.72 22.86
N TRP A 152 -7.52 2.13 22.78
CA TRP A 152 -7.11 3.49 23.11
C TRP A 152 -7.74 4.56 22.21
N THR A 153 -7.69 4.37 20.89
CA THR A 153 -8.28 5.32 19.92
C THR A 153 -9.81 5.43 20.05
N LYS A 154 -10.45 4.34 20.47
CA LYS A 154 -11.87 4.34 20.82
C LYS A 154 -12.15 5.13 22.09
N MET A 155 -11.34 4.96 23.13
CA MET A 155 -11.45 5.72 24.38
C MET A 155 -11.34 7.23 24.11
N THR A 156 -10.32 7.65 23.35
CA THR A 156 -10.11 9.07 23.04
C THR A 156 -11.23 9.67 22.19
N SER A 157 -11.76 8.92 21.21
CA SER A 157 -12.88 9.39 20.39
C SER A 157 -14.16 9.59 21.19
N ILE A 158 -14.41 8.69 22.16
CA ILE A 158 -15.56 8.79 23.07
C ILE A 158 -15.43 10.04 23.95
N ASP A 159 -14.26 10.29 24.52
CA ASP A 159 -14.02 11.46 25.37
C ASP A 159 -14.23 12.78 24.61
N LEU A 160 -13.75 12.87 23.37
CA LEU A 160 -13.96 14.04 22.50
C LEU A 160 -15.45 14.25 22.14
N GLU A 161 -16.21 13.18 21.93
CA GLU A 161 -17.66 13.25 21.68
C GLU A 161 -18.41 13.76 22.94
N PHE A 162 -17.97 13.37 24.14
CA PHE A 162 -18.55 13.85 25.40
C PHE A 162 -18.25 15.33 25.64
N GLU A 163 -17.04 15.82 25.35
CA GLU A 163 -16.73 17.25 25.46
C GLU A 163 -17.49 18.10 24.44
N GLY A 164 -17.74 17.59 23.23
CA GLY A 164 -18.53 18.28 22.21
C GLY A 164 -20.02 18.40 22.56
N LYS A 165 -20.56 17.52 23.42
CA LYS A 165 -21.95 17.55 23.89
C LYS A 165 -22.17 18.37 25.16
N THR A 166 -21.10 18.80 25.83
CA THR A 166 -21.17 19.58 27.08
C THR A 166 -20.96 21.09 26.89
N LYS A 167 -20.81 21.55 25.63
CA LYS A 167 -20.81 22.97 25.23
C LYS A 167 -22.08 23.32 24.47
#